data_AF-A0A151APZ5-F1
#
_entry.id   AF-A0A151APZ5-F1
#
_cell.length_a   1.000
_cell.length_b   1.000
_cell.length_c   1.000
_cell.angle_alpha   90.00
_cell.angle_beta   90.00
_cell.angle_gamma   90.00
#
_symmetry.space_group_name_H-M   'P 1'
#
loop_
_entity.id
_entity.type
_entity.pdbx_description
1 polymer ?
#
loop_
_entity_poly.entity_id
_entity_poly.type
_entity_poly.pdbx_seq_one_letter_code
_entity_poly.pdbx_strand_id
1 'polypeptide(L)'
;MDKKFTSLLALIVILGVIVLGLFMKINQLQKFLDRTNYIGRYEFYKANDINMVILDTATGRMWMKYISHTGGNREWTEETKLLHLIEMERQ
;
A
#
# COMPACT_ATOMS: atom_id res chain seq x y z
N MET A 1 -34.53 -40.72 14.21
CA MET A 1 -33.25 -40.00 14.00
C MET A 1 -32.44 -40.13 15.27
N ASP A 2 -31.25 -40.69 15.18
CA ASP A 2 -30.48 -41.07 16.38
C ASP A 2 -29.89 -39.84 17.06
N LYS A 3 -29.96 -39.78 18.40
CA LYS A 3 -29.42 -38.66 19.19
C LYS A 3 -27.93 -38.40 18.93
N LYS A 4 -27.18 -39.45 18.58
CA LYS A 4 -25.77 -39.37 18.18
C LYS A 4 -25.60 -38.67 16.83
N PHE A 5 -26.50 -38.94 15.88
CA PHE A 5 -26.49 -38.32 14.55
C PHE A 5 -26.83 -36.82 14.63
N THR A 6 -27.86 -36.45 15.42
CA THR A 6 -28.18 -35.02 15.65
C THR A 6 -27.02 -34.27 16.32
N SER A 7 -26.33 -34.90 17.27
CA SER A 7 -25.21 -34.28 17.98
C SER A 7 -23.99 -34.07 17.07
N LEU A 8 -23.69 -35.02 16.20
CA LEU A 8 -22.59 -34.91 15.23
C LEU A 8 -22.85 -33.78 14.23
N LEU A 9 -24.09 -33.69 13.73
CA LEU A 9 -24.49 -32.70 12.74
C LEU A 9 -24.42 -31.28 13.33
N ALA A 10 -24.86 -31.10 14.58
CA ALA A 10 -24.72 -29.82 15.29
C ALA A 10 -23.25 -29.42 15.47
N LEU A 11 -22.36 -30.36 15.82
CA LEU A 11 -20.93 -30.10 15.99
C LEU A 11 -20.27 -29.63 14.68
N ILE A 12 -20.60 -30.28 13.56
CA ILE A 12 -20.08 -29.93 12.23
C ILE A 12 -20.52 -28.52 11.84
N VAL A 13 -21.78 -28.17 12.08
CA VAL A 13 -22.31 -26.83 11.80
C VAL A 13 -21.57 -25.78 12.62
N ILE A 14 -21.35 -26.02 13.91
CA ILE A 14 -20.61 -25.11 14.79
C ILE A 14 -19.17 -24.93 14.32
N LEU A 15 -18.47 -26.02 14.00
CA LEU A 15 -17.11 -25.98 13.45
C LEU A 15 -17.08 -25.21 12.14
N GLY A 16 -18.05 -25.41 11.26
CA GLY A 16 -18.18 -24.67 10.01
C GLY A 16 -18.27 -23.17 10.22
N VAL A 17 -19.12 -22.72 11.16
CA VAL A 17 -19.27 -21.29 11.48
C VAL A 17 -17.97 -20.71 12.08
N ILE A 18 -17.29 -21.46 12.94
CA ILE A 18 -16.00 -21.03 13.53
C ILE A 18 -14.94 -20.85 12.44
N VAL A 19 -14.79 -21.82 11.55
CA VAL A 19 -13.83 -21.75 10.43
C VAL A 19 -14.16 -20.58 9.51
N LEU A 20 -15.44 -20.37 9.20
CA LEU A 20 -15.88 -19.24 8.38
C LEU A 20 -15.51 -17.89 9.03
N GLY A 21 -15.77 -17.77 10.34
CA GLY A 21 -15.45 -16.55 11.11
C GLY A 21 -13.94 -16.28 11.17
N LEU A 22 -13.13 -17.32 11.35
CA LEU A 22 -11.66 -17.20 11.32
C LEU A 22 -11.17 -16.77 9.94
N PHE A 23 -11.69 -17.37 8.87
CA PHE A 23 -11.33 -17.01 7.50
C PHE A 23 -11.62 -15.54 7.18
N MET A 24 -12.78 -15.02 7.59
CA MET A 24 -13.12 -13.59 7.40
C MET A 24 -12.15 -12.66 8.14
N LYS A 25 -11.76 -12.99 9.39
CA LYS A 25 -10.80 -12.18 10.15
C LYS A 25 -9.40 -12.16 9.53
N ILE A 26 -8.91 -13.31 9.04
CA ILE A 26 -7.61 -13.40 8.37
C ILE A 26 -7.59 -12.53 7.11
N ASN A 27 -8.64 -12.57 6.29
CA ASN A 27 -8.74 -11.74 5.09
C ASN A 27 -8.77 -10.24 5.40
N GLN A 28 -9.40 -9.83 6.51
CA GLN A 28 -9.39 -8.44 6.96
C GLN A 28 -8.00 -8.01 7.44
N LEU A 29 -7.32 -8.87 8.20
CA LEU A 29 -5.97 -8.61 8.68
C LEU A 29 -4.98 -8.45 7.52
N GLN A 30 -5.08 -9.31 6.50
CA GLN A 30 -4.24 -9.21 5.31
C GLN A 30 -4.47 -7.89 4.56
N LYS A 31 -5.72 -7.47 4.36
CA LYS A 31 -6.04 -6.17 3.75
C LYS A 31 -5.50 -4.98 4.56
N PHE A 32 -5.47 -5.09 5.89
CA PHE A 32 -4.89 -4.06 6.75
C PHE A 32 -3.38 -3.99 6.61
N LEU A 33 -2.69 -5.14 6.62
CA LEU A 33 -1.25 -5.23 6.41
C LEU A 33 -0.84 -4.73 5.02
N ASP A 34 -1.61 -5.07 3.98
CA ASP A 34 -1.41 -4.54 2.64
C ASP A 34 -1.55 -3.02 2.63
N ARG A 35 -2.57 -2.44 3.28
CA ARG A 35 -2.68 -0.98 3.41
C ARG A 35 -1.49 -0.35 4.12
N THR A 36 -0.98 -0.96 5.19
CA THR A 36 0.18 -0.43 5.92
C THR A 36 1.47 -0.52 5.11
N ASN A 37 1.62 -1.48 4.20
CA ASN A 37 2.74 -1.54 3.26
C ASN A 37 2.77 -0.34 2.28
N TYR A 38 1.66 0.38 2.09
CA TYR A 38 1.63 1.60 1.30
C TYR A 38 1.88 2.87 2.13
N ILE A 39 1.78 2.82 3.47
CA ILE A 39 2.04 3.97 4.33
C ILE A 39 3.56 4.18 4.40
N GLY A 40 4.03 5.34 3.95
CA GLY A 40 5.47 5.63 3.86
C GLY A 40 6.17 5.06 2.62
N ARG A 41 5.42 4.39 1.72
CA ARG A 41 5.97 3.96 0.43
C ARG A 41 6.31 5.14 -0.47
N TYR A 42 5.48 6.18 -0.46
CA TYR A 42 5.72 7.38 -1.24
C TYR A 42 6.13 8.52 -0.32
N GLU A 43 7.36 9.01 -0.50
CA GLU A 43 7.86 10.18 0.19
C GLU A 43 7.74 11.41 -0.71
N PHE A 44 7.16 12.47 -0.15
CA PHE A 44 7.12 13.76 -0.81
C PHE A 44 8.41 14.52 -0.52
N TYR A 45 9.23 14.68 -1.54
CA TYR A 45 10.39 15.56 -1.44
C TYR A 45 9.92 16.99 -1.63
N LYS A 46 10.36 17.89 -0.75
CA LYS A 46 9.92 19.29 -0.68
C LYS A 46 10.00 19.93 -2.06
N ALA A 47 8.84 19.95 -2.71
CA ALA A 47 8.56 20.66 -3.93
C ALA A 47 8.83 22.15 -3.72
N ASN A 48 9.64 22.77 -4.57
CA ASN A 48 9.67 24.23 -4.63
C ASN A 48 8.40 24.74 -5.36
N ASP A 49 8.25 26.06 -5.52
CA ASP A 49 7.08 26.63 -6.18
C ASP A 49 6.94 26.24 -7.67
N ILE A 50 7.93 25.52 -8.22
CA ILE A 50 8.06 25.18 -9.63
C ILE A 50 7.83 23.68 -9.87
N ASN A 51 8.32 22.80 -8.99
CA ASN A 51 8.42 21.36 -9.22
C ASN A 51 7.91 20.56 -8.02
N MET A 52 7.17 19.49 -8.31
CA MET A 52 6.76 18.47 -7.36
C MET A 52 7.52 17.17 -7.59
N VAL A 53 8.02 16.54 -6.51
CA VAL A 53 8.80 15.30 -6.58
C VAL A 53 8.25 14.24 -5.62
N ILE A 54 8.06 13.03 -6.12
CA ILE A 54 7.62 11.86 -5.35
C ILE A 54 8.66 10.75 -5.50
N LEU A 55 9.12 10.19 -4.39
CA LEU A 55 9.97 8.99 -4.34
C LEU A 55 9.14 7.78 -3.91
N ASP A 56 9.18 6.69 -4.68
CA ASP A 56 8.74 5.37 -4.20
C ASP A 56 9.90 4.68 -3.48
N THR A 57 9.86 4.69 -2.16
CA THR A 57 10.90 4.11 -1.29
C THR A 57 11.02 2.60 -1.45
N ALA A 58 9.99 1.91 -1.96
CA ALA A 58 10.05 0.48 -2.21
C ALA A 58 10.82 0.13 -3.49
N THR A 59 10.81 1.01 -4.49
CA THR A 59 11.46 0.75 -5.80
C THR A 59 12.65 1.67 -6.08
N GLY A 60 12.84 2.73 -5.29
CA GLY A 60 13.83 3.77 -5.53
C GLY A 60 13.49 4.69 -6.71
N ARG A 61 12.30 4.54 -7.32
CA ARG A 61 11.88 5.32 -8.48
C ARG A 61 11.38 6.68 -8.07
N MET A 62 11.67 7.67 -8.90
CA MET A 62 11.31 9.06 -8.64
C MET A 62 10.49 9.61 -9.80
N TRP A 63 9.43 10.33 -9.47
CA TRP A 63 8.63 11.04 -10.45
C TRP A 63 8.63 12.53 -10.14
N MET A 64 8.77 13.32 -11.20
CA MET A 64 8.73 14.77 -11.14
C MET A 64 7.58 15.29 -12.00
N LYS A 65 6.97 16.38 -11.53
CA LYS A 65 5.97 17.13 -12.27
C LYS A 65 6.19 18.63 -12.08
N TYR A 66 6.17 19.37 -13.19
CA TYR A 66 6.20 20.83 -13.15
C TYR A 66 4.81 21.37 -12.77
N ILE A 67 4.75 22.24 -11.77
CA ILE A 67 3.52 22.88 -11.26
C ILE A 67 3.46 24.39 -11.51
N SER A 68 4.55 25.01 -12.01
CA SER A 68 4.57 26.44 -12.33
C SER A 68 3.59 26.84 -13.43
N HIS A 69 2.98 28.03 -13.27
CA HIS A 69 2.13 28.67 -14.26
C HIS A 69 2.89 29.18 -15.50
N THR A 70 4.21 29.34 -15.42
CA THR A 70 5.03 29.97 -16.47
C THR A 70 5.48 29.03 -17.61
N GLY A 71 5.09 27.75 -17.56
CA GLY A 71 5.37 26.75 -18.61
C GLY A 71 6.34 25.65 -18.16
N GLY A 72 6.28 24.51 -18.84
CA GLY A 72 7.01 23.27 -18.51
C GLY A 72 6.16 22.02 -18.78
N ASN A 73 6.78 20.83 -18.79
CA ASN A 73 6.04 19.58 -18.97
C ASN A 73 5.21 19.28 -17.70
N ARG A 74 3.88 19.42 -17.81
CA ARG A 74 2.95 19.18 -16.69
C ARG A 74 2.65 17.69 -16.47
N GLU A 75 3.20 16.82 -17.30
CA GLU A 75 3.09 15.37 -17.12
C GLU A 75 4.10 14.87 -16.08
N TRP A 76 3.76 13.74 -15.47
CA TRP A 76 4.68 13.03 -14.60
C TRP A 76 5.77 12.41 -15.45
N THR A 77 7.02 12.72 -15.12
CA THR A 77 8.20 12.13 -15.77
C THR A 77 9.00 11.36 -14.74
N GLU A 78 9.37 10.12 -15.09
CA GLU A 78 10.27 9.32 -14.27
C GLU A 78 11.69 9.87 -14.42
N GLU A 79 12.31 10.23 -13.30
CA GLU A 79 13.62 10.86 -13.27
C GLU A 79 14.64 9.95 -12.58
N THR A 80 15.43 9.24 -13.39
CA THR A 80 16.43 8.29 -12.88
C THR A 80 17.69 8.98 -12.36
N LYS A 81 17.94 10.24 -12.74
CA LYS A 81 19.18 10.97 -12.39
C LYS A 81 19.08 11.80 -11.11
N LEU A 82 17.88 12.20 -10.71
CA LEU A 82 17.68 13.09 -9.56
C LEU A 82 17.99 12.43 -8.21
N LEU A 83 17.83 11.11 -8.10
CA LEU A 83 18.13 10.37 -6.87
C LEU A 83 19.57 10.61 -6.37
N HIS A 84 20.54 10.57 -7.30
CA HIS A 84 21.95 10.83 -6.97
C HIS A 84 22.22 12.27 -6.53
N LEU A 85 21.47 13.25 -7.04
CA LEU A 85 21.65 14.66 -6.65
C LEU A 85 21.09 14.92 -5.24
N ILE A 86 19.93 14.33 -4.92
CA ILE A 86 19.31 14.45 -3.60
C ILE A 86 20.17 13.77 -2.52
N GLU A 87 20.80 12.62 -2.83
CA GLU A 87 21.73 11.95 -1.91
C GLU A 87 22.98 12.80 -1.63
N MET A 88 23.48 13.55 -2.62
CA MET A 88 24.62 14.45 -2.44
C MET A 88 24.29 15.71 -1.61
N GLU A 89 23.08 16.27 -1.72
CA GLU A 89 22.66 17.42 -0.90
C GLU A 89 22.42 17.06 0.58
N ARG A 90 22.32 15.77 0.92
CA ARG A 90 22.08 15.29 2.28
C ARG A 90 23.35 15.12 3.11
N GLN A 91 24.53 15.12 2.47
CA GLN A 91 25.85 15.07 3.12
C GLN A 91 26.35 16.47 3.44
#